data_AF-A0A7C6AYH7-F1
#
_entry.id   AF-A0A7C6AYH7-F1
#
_cell.length_a   1.000
_cell.length_b   1.000
_cell.length_c   1.000
_cell.angle_alpha   90.00
_cell.angle_beta   90.00
_cell.angle_gamma   90.00
#
_symmetry.space_group_name_H-M   'P 1'
#
loop_
_entity.id
_entity.type
_entity.pdbx_description
1 polymer ?
#
loop_
_entity_poly.entity_id
_entity_poly.type
_entity_poly.pdbx_seq_one_letter_code
_entity_poly.pdbx_strand_id
1 'polypeptide(L)'
;MLPMSMKEYPKTNLHENTFGKELDELRLSIIYGGSLGTMSAEMPPWGDELTYTQVESVTLFTKLLIDDPKKAIAMVDRVQADTRPTERIGRAIFKNYCSLCHGENGEGDGKMAKIIKNPPPFNLTLSRAPDEYLMQIISKGGAAMGRSPRMPPWGEQFSETERKSIILYIKTLRR
;
A
#
# COMPACT_ATOMS: atom_id res chain seq x y z
N MET A 1 2.96 -4.01 12.93
CA MET A 1 3.01 -5.48 13.10
C MET A 1 4.21 -5.96 12.30
N LEU A 2 5.33 -6.27 12.97
CA LEU A 2 6.43 -6.99 12.30
C LEU A 2 5.93 -8.42 12.04
N PRO A 3 6.15 -9.02 10.86
CA PRO A 3 5.82 -10.41 10.66
C PRO A 3 6.57 -11.24 11.69
N MET A 4 5.87 -12.20 12.29
CA MET A 4 6.45 -13.17 13.21
C MET A 4 7.69 -13.79 12.55
N SER A 5 8.84 -13.69 13.20
CA SER A 5 10.08 -14.35 12.78
C SER A 5 9.82 -15.86 12.73
N MET A 6 9.50 -16.40 11.56
CA MET A 6 9.39 -17.84 11.37
C MET A 6 10.80 -18.42 11.52
N LYS A 7 10.96 -19.50 12.30
CA LYS A 7 12.26 -20.12 12.60
C LYS A 7 13.05 -20.53 11.35
N GLU A 8 12.37 -20.75 10.23
CA GLU A 8 12.94 -21.17 8.95
C GLU A 8 13.06 -20.03 7.93
N TYR A 9 12.68 -18.79 8.29
CA TYR A 9 12.80 -17.67 7.37
C TYR A 9 14.28 -17.26 7.22
N PRO A 10 14.77 -17.03 5.99
CA PRO A 10 16.15 -16.64 5.74
C PRO A 10 16.50 -15.34 6.48
N LYS A 11 17.77 -15.20 6.89
CA LYS A 11 18.26 -13.94 7.45
C LYS A 11 18.08 -12.81 6.43
N THR A 12 17.23 -11.83 6.75
CA THR A 12 16.93 -10.66 5.92
C THR A 12 17.69 -9.40 6.33
N ASN A 13 18.71 -9.52 7.18
CA ASN A 13 19.50 -8.37 7.59
C ASN A 13 20.32 -7.83 6.42
N LEU A 14 19.91 -6.68 5.89
CA LEU A 14 20.53 -6.00 4.76
C LEU A 14 22.02 -5.67 5.01
N HIS A 15 22.44 -5.52 6.27
CA HIS A 15 23.83 -5.24 6.62
C HIS A 15 24.72 -6.50 6.67
N GLU A 16 24.12 -7.67 6.91
CA GLU A 16 24.82 -8.97 6.94
C GLU A 16 24.86 -9.64 5.55
N ASN A 17 24.08 -9.15 4.59
CA ASN A 17 23.98 -9.77 3.26
C ASN A 17 25.31 -9.67 2.49
N THR A 18 25.62 -10.71 1.71
CA THR A 18 26.85 -10.83 0.91
C THR A 18 26.67 -10.40 -0.55
N PHE A 19 25.43 -10.35 -1.06
CA PHE A 19 25.07 -9.92 -2.42
C PHE A 19 24.15 -8.69 -2.40
N GLY A 20 24.18 -7.85 -3.43
CA GLY A 20 23.24 -6.74 -3.55
C GLY A 20 23.68 -5.52 -2.73
N LYS A 21 24.93 -5.09 -2.86
CA LYS A 21 25.41 -3.84 -2.23
C LYS A 21 25.58 -2.71 -3.22
N GLU A 22 25.89 -3.03 -4.47
CA GLU A 22 25.94 -2.06 -5.56
C GLU A 22 24.53 -1.82 -6.13
N LEU A 23 24.32 -0.64 -6.72
CA LEU A 23 23.00 -0.22 -7.23
C LEU A 23 22.43 -1.20 -8.26
N ASP A 24 23.26 -1.68 -9.19
CA ASP A 24 22.81 -2.62 -10.23
C ASP A 24 22.43 -3.98 -9.64
N GLU A 25 23.19 -4.48 -8.67
CA GLU A 25 22.89 -5.74 -7.99
C GLU A 25 21.62 -5.63 -7.13
N LEU A 26 21.46 -4.52 -6.40
CA LEU A 26 20.24 -4.21 -5.65
C LEU A 26 19.02 -4.19 -6.57
N ARG A 27 19.15 -3.53 -7.72
CA ARG A 27 18.10 -3.47 -8.73
C ARG A 27 17.74 -4.87 -9.23
N LEU A 28 18.73 -5.68 -9.61
CA LEU A 28 18.49 -7.06 -10.06
C LEU A 28 17.83 -7.90 -8.96
N SER A 29 18.27 -7.72 -7.71
CA SER A 29 17.66 -8.39 -6.55
C SER A 29 16.20 -8.03 -6.40
N ILE A 30 15.81 -6.77 -6.55
CA ILE A 30 14.42 -6.33 -6.46
C ILE A 30 13.58 -6.88 -7.62
N ILE A 31 14.10 -6.85 -8.85
CA ILE A 31 13.36 -7.30 -10.03
C ILE A 31 13.13 -8.82 -10.01
N TYR A 32 14.19 -9.59 -9.76
CA TYR A 32 14.19 -11.04 -9.94
C TYR A 32 14.06 -11.84 -8.64
N GLY A 33 14.35 -11.23 -7.48
CA GLY A 33 14.29 -11.92 -6.19
C GLY A 33 15.09 -13.22 -6.17
N GLY A 34 14.54 -14.24 -5.54
CA GLY A 34 15.12 -15.58 -5.43
C GLY A 34 15.36 -16.30 -6.75
N SER A 35 14.73 -15.88 -7.86
CA SER A 35 14.98 -16.47 -9.17
C SER A 35 16.40 -16.20 -9.70
N LEU A 36 17.10 -15.21 -9.13
CA LEU A 36 18.49 -14.90 -9.46
C LEU A 36 19.47 -15.97 -8.92
N GLY A 37 19.04 -16.82 -7.97
CA GLY A 37 19.85 -17.89 -7.38
C GLY A 37 20.95 -17.44 -6.42
N THR A 38 21.14 -16.13 -6.24
CA THR A 38 22.12 -15.55 -5.31
C THR A 38 21.54 -15.23 -3.93
N MET A 39 20.23 -15.41 -3.76
CA MET A 39 19.49 -15.15 -2.53
C MET A 39 18.41 -16.21 -2.30
N SER A 40 17.73 -16.16 -1.16
CA SER A 40 16.68 -17.12 -0.83
C SER A 40 15.56 -17.12 -1.88
N ALA A 41 15.06 -18.31 -2.22
CA ALA A 41 13.87 -18.49 -3.06
C ALA A 41 12.61 -17.80 -2.47
N GLU A 42 12.62 -17.52 -1.16
CA GLU A 42 11.54 -16.81 -0.47
C GLU A 42 11.49 -15.30 -0.77
N MET A 43 12.52 -14.73 -1.40
CA MET A 43 12.48 -13.33 -1.84
C MET A 43 11.67 -13.23 -3.13
N PRO A 44 10.47 -12.62 -3.12
CA PRO A 44 9.62 -12.57 -4.30
C PRO A 44 10.22 -11.65 -5.38
N PRO A 45 9.99 -11.94 -6.68
CA PRO A 45 10.32 -11.02 -7.76
C PRO A 45 9.31 -9.87 -7.82
N TRP A 46 9.77 -8.62 -7.82
CA TRP A 46 8.90 -7.44 -7.87
C TRP A 46 8.81 -6.80 -9.26
N GLY A 47 9.50 -7.34 -10.26
CA GLY A 47 9.59 -6.76 -11.60
C GLY A 47 8.25 -6.53 -12.31
N ASP A 48 7.27 -7.41 -12.07
CA ASP A 48 5.93 -7.32 -12.68
C ASP A 48 4.95 -6.48 -11.85
N GLU A 49 5.27 -6.21 -10.58
CA GLU A 49 4.41 -5.47 -9.65
C GLU A 49 4.78 -3.98 -9.55
N LEU A 50 6.06 -3.67 -9.77
CA LEU A 50 6.62 -2.33 -9.66
C LEU A 50 6.94 -1.74 -11.02
N THR A 51 6.59 -0.47 -11.21
CA THR A 51 7.07 0.31 -12.36
C THR A 51 8.59 0.54 -12.27
N TYR A 52 9.22 0.86 -13.40
CA TYR A 52 10.64 1.21 -13.46
C TYR A 52 11.05 2.23 -12.39
N THR A 53 10.30 3.33 -12.27
CA THR A 53 10.57 4.38 -11.28
C THR A 53 10.40 3.90 -9.84
N GLN A 54 9.47 2.99 -9.58
CA GLN A 54 9.31 2.39 -8.25
C GLN A 54 10.49 1.46 -7.92
N VAL A 55 10.93 0.64 -8.88
CA VAL A 55 12.15 -0.18 -8.71
C VAL A 55 13.34 0.72 -8.39
N GLU A 56 13.58 1.79 -9.16
CA GLU A 56 14.64 2.76 -8.89
C GLU A 56 14.56 3.36 -7.48
N SER A 57 13.36 3.77 -7.09
CA SER A 57 13.14 4.40 -5.77
C SER A 57 13.47 3.43 -4.64
N VAL A 58 13.08 2.16 -4.78
CA VAL A 58 13.39 1.11 -3.80
C VAL A 58 14.88 0.79 -3.81
N THR A 59 15.53 0.71 -4.98
CA THR A 59 16.98 0.50 -5.09
C THR A 59 17.75 1.59 -4.37
N LEU A 60 17.45 2.87 -4.66
CA LEU A 60 18.14 4.02 -4.06
C LEU A 60 17.88 4.10 -2.56
N PHE A 61 16.65 3.86 -2.11
CA PHE A 61 16.33 3.84 -0.69
C PHE A 61 17.04 2.68 0.03
N THR A 62 17.10 1.50 -0.57
CA THR A 62 17.81 0.34 -0.01
C THR A 62 19.31 0.63 0.09
N LYS A 63 19.91 1.26 -0.94
CA LYS A 63 21.30 1.71 -0.90
C LYS A 63 21.54 2.72 0.23
N LEU A 64 20.67 3.72 0.36
CA LEU A 64 20.74 4.69 1.45
C LEU A 64 20.63 4.01 2.82
N LEU A 65 19.73 3.03 2.95
CA LEU A 65 19.56 2.27 4.18
C LEU A 65 20.80 1.44 4.53
N ILE A 66 21.49 0.87 3.53
CA ILE A 66 22.75 0.15 3.71
C ILE A 66 23.89 1.11 4.11
N ASP A 67 24.02 2.24 3.43
CA ASP A 67 25.14 3.19 3.60
C ASP A 67 25.01 4.07 4.84
N ASP A 68 23.81 4.59 5.11
CA ASP A 68 23.52 5.50 6.20
C ASP A 68 22.11 5.26 6.77
N PRO A 69 21.95 4.23 7.63
CA PRO A 69 20.67 3.88 8.22
C PRO A 69 20.02 5.05 8.97
N LYS A 70 20.82 5.89 9.64
CA LYS A 70 20.30 7.04 10.41
C LYS A 70 19.64 8.05 9.47
N LYS A 71 20.26 8.34 8.33
CA LYS A 71 19.69 9.24 7.33
C LYS A 71 18.47 8.62 6.64
N ALA A 72 18.49 7.33 6.36
CA ALA A 72 17.32 6.62 5.82
C ALA A 72 16.12 6.69 6.78
N ILE A 73 16.34 6.40 8.07
CA ILE A 73 15.30 6.49 9.11
C ILE A 73 14.79 7.94 9.24
N ALA A 74 15.69 8.93 9.32
CA ALA A 74 15.29 10.34 9.39
C ALA A 74 14.51 10.80 8.15
N MET A 75 14.77 10.24 6.97
CA MET A 75 13.99 10.50 5.77
C MET A 75 12.57 9.92 5.89
N VAL A 76 12.43 8.69 6.38
CA VAL A 76 11.12 8.07 6.64
C VAL A 76 10.35 8.86 7.70
N ASP A 77 10.99 9.24 8.79
CA ASP A 77 10.37 10.02 9.88
C ASP A 77 9.84 11.36 9.35
N ARG A 78 10.60 12.04 8.48
CA ARG A 78 10.15 13.29 7.84
C ARG A 78 8.92 13.08 6.96
N VAL A 79 8.88 11.98 6.19
CA VAL A 79 7.74 11.65 5.34
C VAL A 79 6.52 11.29 6.19
N GLN A 80 6.70 10.58 7.30
CA GLN A 80 5.63 10.24 8.24
C GLN A 80 5.14 11.45 9.06
N ALA A 81 6.04 12.38 9.38
CA ALA A 81 5.70 13.63 10.05
C ALA A 81 4.98 14.63 9.13
N ASP A 82 5.02 14.44 7.82
CA ASP A 82 4.20 15.21 6.89
C ASP A 82 2.73 14.79 7.02
N THR A 83 2.03 15.47 7.91
CA THR A 83 0.62 15.22 8.25
C THR A 83 -0.36 15.76 7.21
N ARG A 84 0.13 16.30 6.08
CA ARG A 84 -0.75 16.84 5.04
C ARG A 84 -1.38 15.71 4.23
N PRO A 85 -2.71 15.69 4.09
CA PRO A 85 -3.36 14.73 3.22
C PRO A 85 -2.94 14.96 1.76
N THR A 86 -2.64 13.88 1.03
CA THR A 86 -2.29 13.95 -0.40
C THR A 86 -3.01 12.89 -1.21
N GLU A 87 -3.31 13.20 -2.47
CA GLU A 87 -3.90 12.22 -3.40
C GLU A 87 -2.99 10.99 -3.56
N ARG A 88 -1.66 11.18 -3.58
CA ARG A 88 -0.69 10.09 -3.71
C ARG A 88 -0.81 9.06 -2.58
N ILE A 89 -0.93 9.51 -1.33
CA ILE A 89 -1.16 8.64 -0.18
C ILE A 89 -2.51 7.94 -0.31
N GLY A 90 -3.56 8.68 -0.66
CA GLY A 90 -4.90 8.14 -0.84
C GLY A 90 -4.99 7.05 -1.89
N ARG A 91 -4.34 7.26 -3.05
CA ARG A 91 -4.25 6.31 -4.15
C ARG A 91 -3.53 5.03 -3.72
N ALA A 92 -2.41 5.15 -3.00
CA ALA A 92 -1.66 3.99 -2.52
C ALA A 92 -2.50 3.13 -1.56
N ILE A 93 -3.15 3.77 -0.58
CA ILE A 93 -4.04 3.06 0.35
C ILE A 93 -5.23 2.45 -0.40
N PHE A 94 -5.86 3.20 -1.29
CA PHE A 94 -7.00 2.71 -2.06
C PHE A 94 -6.65 1.47 -2.89
N LYS A 95 -5.51 1.49 -3.58
CA LYS A 95 -5.03 0.35 -4.38
C LYS A 95 -4.86 -0.90 -3.52
N ASN A 96 -4.33 -0.76 -2.30
CA ASN A 96 -3.99 -1.90 -1.44
C ASN A 96 -5.18 -2.43 -0.63
N TYR A 97 -6.12 -1.56 -0.21
CA TYR A 97 -7.16 -1.93 0.75
C TYR A 97 -8.59 -1.83 0.21
N CYS A 98 -8.84 -0.94 -0.75
CA CYS A 98 -10.19 -0.62 -1.22
C CYS A 98 -10.53 -1.26 -2.58
N SER A 99 -9.54 -1.33 -3.47
CA SER A 99 -9.70 -1.79 -4.87
C SER A 99 -10.19 -3.24 -4.98
N LEU A 100 -9.90 -4.08 -3.99
CA LEU A 100 -10.34 -5.47 -3.94
C LEU A 100 -11.87 -5.60 -4.07
N CYS A 101 -12.60 -4.65 -3.49
CA CYS A 101 -14.07 -4.57 -3.58
C CYS A 101 -14.53 -3.51 -4.57
N HIS A 102 -13.93 -2.32 -4.55
CA HIS A 102 -14.40 -1.18 -5.34
C HIS A 102 -13.81 -1.10 -6.75
N GLY A 103 -12.88 -1.98 -7.12
CA GLY A 103 -12.16 -1.92 -8.40
C GLY A 103 -11.04 -0.89 -8.39
N GLU A 104 -10.06 -1.01 -9.29
CA GLU A 104 -8.93 -0.08 -9.38
C GLU A 104 -9.39 1.35 -9.71
N ASN A 105 -10.44 1.46 -10.53
CA ASN A 105 -11.05 2.71 -10.97
C ASN A 105 -12.24 3.16 -10.09
N GLY A 106 -12.55 2.42 -9.02
CA GLY A 106 -13.68 2.73 -8.14
C GLY A 106 -15.07 2.42 -8.73
N GLU A 107 -15.16 1.56 -9.76
CA GLU A 107 -16.41 1.28 -10.48
C GLU A 107 -17.32 0.28 -9.74
N GLY A 108 -16.89 -0.25 -8.59
CA GLY A 108 -17.66 -1.22 -7.80
C GLY A 108 -17.54 -2.66 -8.33
N ASP A 109 -16.52 -2.92 -9.13
CA ASP A 109 -16.32 -4.14 -9.93
C ASP A 109 -15.07 -4.93 -9.52
N GLY A 110 -14.52 -4.64 -8.33
CA GLY A 110 -13.37 -5.36 -7.78
C GLY A 110 -13.63 -6.86 -7.67
N LYS A 111 -12.57 -7.67 -7.51
CA LYS A 111 -12.68 -9.14 -7.45
C LYS A 111 -13.77 -9.62 -6.47
N MET A 112 -13.93 -8.94 -5.33
CA MET A 112 -14.94 -9.26 -4.32
C MET A 112 -16.37 -8.88 -4.71
N ALA A 113 -16.59 -8.00 -5.70
CA ALA A 113 -17.91 -7.68 -6.24
C ALA A 113 -18.57 -8.88 -6.93
N LYS A 114 -17.80 -9.92 -7.28
CA LYS A 114 -18.33 -11.20 -7.77
C LYS A 114 -19.04 -12.01 -6.67
N ILE A 115 -18.68 -11.80 -5.41
CA ILE A 115 -19.18 -12.58 -4.25
C ILE A 115 -20.15 -11.74 -3.41
N ILE A 116 -19.83 -10.47 -3.17
CA ILE A 116 -20.67 -9.56 -2.37
C ILE A 116 -21.75 -8.98 -3.28
N LYS A 117 -22.97 -9.53 -3.19
CA LYS A 117 -24.11 -9.12 -4.04
C LYS A 117 -25.18 -8.29 -3.32
N ASN A 118 -25.29 -8.37 -1.99
CA ASN A 118 -26.42 -7.80 -1.24
C ASN A 118 -25.96 -6.95 -0.04
N PRO A 119 -25.85 -5.61 -0.21
CA PRO A 119 -25.73 -4.91 -1.49
C PRO A 119 -24.31 -5.05 -2.06
N PRO A 120 -24.12 -4.90 -3.39
CA PRO A 120 -22.81 -4.96 -4.00
C PRO A 120 -21.95 -3.75 -3.61
N PRO A 121 -20.62 -3.80 -3.79
CA PRO A 121 -19.77 -2.62 -3.66
C PRO A 121 -20.30 -1.47 -4.53
N PHE A 122 -20.39 -0.27 -3.94
CA PHE A 122 -20.91 0.90 -4.64
C PHE A 122 -19.92 1.41 -5.68
N ASN A 123 -20.42 1.86 -6.84
CA ASN A 123 -19.65 2.57 -7.85
C ASN A 123 -19.31 3.98 -7.35
N LEU A 124 -18.08 4.15 -6.85
CA LEU A 124 -17.58 5.40 -6.27
C LEU A 124 -17.47 6.53 -7.28
N THR A 125 -17.39 6.26 -8.59
CA THR A 125 -17.35 7.29 -9.63
C THR A 125 -18.65 8.13 -9.66
N LEU A 126 -19.77 7.52 -9.24
CA LEU A 126 -21.08 8.16 -9.10
C LEU A 126 -21.28 8.82 -7.74
N SER A 127 -20.37 8.63 -6.79
CA SER A 127 -20.51 9.18 -5.45
C SER A 127 -20.45 10.70 -5.46
N ARG A 128 -21.42 11.33 -4.80
CA ARG A 128 -21.44 12.76 -4.47
C ARG A 128 -21.54 13.00 -2.97
N ALA A 129 -21.21 11.97 -2.18
CA ALA A 129 -21.24 12.08 -0.74
C ALA A 129 -20.28 13.20 -0.25
N PRO A 130 -20.68 13.98 0.77
CA PRO A 130 -19.81 14.99 1.36
C PRO A 130 -18.64 14.33 2.08
N ASP A 131 -17.55 15.07 2.25
CA ASP A 131 -16.31 14.58 2.87
C ASP A 131 -16.58 14.03 4.30
N GLU A 132 -17.50 14.63 5.04
CA GLU A 132 -17.93 14.16 6.37
C GLU A 132 -18.55 12.75 6.32
N TYR A 133 -19.43 12.49 5.34
CA TYR A 133 -20.01 11.15 5.18
C TYR A 133 -18.93 10.14 4.78
N LEU A 134 -18.02 10.52 3.88
CA LEU A 134 -16.92 9.65 3.46
C LEU A 134 -15.98 9.33 4.64
N MET A 135 -15.69 10.33 5.49
CA MET A 135 -14.92 10.12 6.71
C MET A 135 -15.62 9.11 7.62
N GLN A 136 -16.91 9.29 7.89
CA GLN A 136 -17.64 8.38 8.77
C GLN A 136 -17.73 6.95 8.24
N ILE A 137 -18.04 6.76 6.95
CA ILE A 137 -18.16 5.41 6.39
C ILE A 137 -16.80 4.70 6.27
N ILE A 138 -15.70 5.43 6.04
CA ILE A 138 -14.35 4.85 6.06
C ILE A 138 -13.97 4.48 7.50
N SER A 139 -14.22 5.37 8.47
CA SER A 139 -13.85 5.12 9.87
C SER A 139 -14.68 4.01 10.52
N LYS A 140 -16.00 4.03 10.34
CA LYS A 140 -16.95 3.17 11.06
C LYS A 140 -17.41 1.94 10.26
N GLY A 141 -17.08 1.88 8.97
CA GLY A 141 -17.52 0.83 8.07
C GLY A 141 -18.99 0.97 7.66
N GLY A 142 -19.45 0.05 6.80
CA GLY A 142 -20.77 0.12 6.22
C GLY A 142 -21.90 -0.18 7.20
N ALA A 143 -21.74 -1.17 8.10
CA ALA A 143 -22.77 -1.57 9.05
C ALA A 143 -23.24 -0.40 9.94
N ALA A 144 -22.31 0.37 10.50
CA ALA A 144 -22.60 1.52 11.36
C ALA A 144 -23.30 2.67 10.62
N MET A 145 -23.21 2.70 9.29
CA MET A 145 -23.83 3.70 8.43
C MET A 145 -25.11 3.19 7.74
N GLY A 146 -25.64 2.04 8.14
CA GLY A 146 -26.81 1.41 7.51
C GLY A 146 -26.55 0.94 6.06
N ARG A 147 -25.30 0.62 5.74
CA ARG A 147 -24.84 0.10 4.45
C ARG A 147 -24.36 -1.35 4.58
N SER A 148 -23.73 -1.89 3.54
CA SER A 148 -23.23 -3.27 3.52
C SER A 148 -22.33 -3.56 4.74
N PRO A 149 -22.62 -4.59 5.55
CA PRO A 149 -21.76 -4.96 6.67
C PRO A 149 -20.42 -5.55 6.20
N ARG A 150 -20.27 -5.84 4.90
CA ARG A 150 -19.02 -6.32 4.30
C ARG A 150 -18.00 -5.21 4.07
N MET A 151 -18.37 -3.94 4.23
CA MET A 151 -17.43 -2.83 4.25
C MET A 151 -16.91 -2.65 5.68
N PRO A 152 -15.65 -3.05 5.99
CA PRO A 152 -15.12 -3.01 7.34
C PRO A 152 -14.82 -1.57 7.80
N PRO A 153 -14.75 -1.32 9.13
CA PRO A 153 -14.23 -0.08 9.67
C PRO A 153 -12.71 0.02 9.49
N TRP A 154 -12.22 1.21 9.16
CA TRP A 154 -10.79 1.51 9.03
C TRP A 154 -10.28 2.58 10.01
N GLY A 155 -11.09 2.94 11.01
CA GLY A 155 -10.81 4.01 11.96
C GLY A 155 -9.55 3.79 12.81
N GLU A 156 -9.26 2.54 13.16
CA GLU A 156 -8.10 2.15 13.97
C GLU A 156 -6.85 1.86 13.11
N GLN A 157 -7.06 1.53 11.84
CA GLN A 157 -6.00 1.11 10.91
C GLN A 157 -5.34 2.30 10.20
N PHE A 158 -6.12 3.36 9.91
CA PHE A 158 -5.62 4.55 9.24
C PHE A 158 -5.78 5.76 10.12
N SER A 159 -4.75 6.59 10.22
CA SER A 159 -4.80 7.91 10.83
C SER A 159 -5.82 8.82 10.15
N GLU A 160 -6.19 9.93 10.81
CA GLU A 160 -7.09 10.92 10.21
C GLU A 160 -6.54 11.50 8.90
N THR A 161 -5.24 11.78 8.82
CA THR A 161 -4.57 12.27 7.61
C THR A 161 -4.65 11.26 6.46
N GLU A 162 -4.46 9.98 6.75
CA GLU A 162 -4.58 8.92 5.75
C GLU A 162 -6.03 8.80 5.26
N ARG A 163 -7.02 8.83 6.15
CA ARG A 163 -8.44 8.83 5.75
C ARG A 163 -8.80 10.05 4.91
N LYS A 164 -8.31 11.24 5.26
CA LYS A 164 -8.46 12.45 4.42
C LYS A 164 -7.79 12.26 3.06
N SER A 165 -6.63 11.61 3.00
CA SER A 165 -5.94 11.31 1.74
C SER A 165 -6.76 10.36 0.86
N ILE A 166 -7.34 9.31 1.45
CA ILE A 166 -8.27 8.40 0.74
C ILE A 166 -9.45 9.19 0.16
N ILE A 167 -10.05 10.10 0.94
CA ILE A 167 -11.16 10.95 0.48
C ILE A 167 -10.74 11.82 -0.70
N LEU A 168 -9.56 12.46 -0.64
CA LEU A 168 -9.01 13.24 -1.76
C LEU A 168 -8.93 12.39 -3.04
N TYR A 169 -8.40 11.16 -2.94
CA TYR A 169 -8.33 10.25 -4.07
C TYR A 169 -9.71 9.79 -4.57
N ILE A 170 -10.65 9.45 -3.69
CA ILE A 170 -12.02 9.09 -4.08
C ILE A 170 -12.66 10.23 -4.88
N LYS A 171 -12.38 11.50 -4.54
CA LYS A 171 -12.90 12.65 -5.28
C LYS A 171 -12.34 12.74 -6.70
N THR A 172 -11.11 12.28 -6.94
CA THR A 172 -10.55 12.25 -8.31
C THR A 172 -11.15 11.16 -9.19
N LEU A 173 -11.81 10.15 -8.59
CA LEU A 173 -12.49 9.08 -9.33
C LEU A 173 -13.87 9.49 -9.86
N ARG A 174 -14.41 10.63 -9.39
CA ARG A 174 -15.75 11.09 -9.75
C ARG A 174 -15.81 11.47 -11.23
N ARG A 175 -16.87 11.01 -11.92
CA ARG A 175 -17.23 11.40 -13.29
C ARG A 175 -18.58 12.07 -13.30
#